data_AF-A0A966JHV3-F1
#
_entry.id   AF-A0A966JHV3-F1
#
_cell.length_a   1.000
_cell.length_b   1.000
_cell.length_c   1.000
_cell.angle_alpha   90.00
_cell.angle_beta   90.00
_cell.angle_gamma   90.00
#
_symmetry.space_group_name_H-M   'P 1'
#
loop_
_entity.id
_entity.type
_entity.pdbx_description
1 polymer ?
#
loop_
_entity_poly.entity_id
_entity_poly.type
_entity_poly.pdbx_seq_one_letter_code
_entity_poly.pdbx_strand_id
1 'polypeptide(L)'
;MAKQPKRRALRGKGPTPRAENRPNHKKYRGGEDKKRRDVRSGDSRRDEGKRSEFGRKRVERKRIDSKRGDRKRDFRREPREHHDTIAGRNAVVEALRAGLPAKELVVAIGVDIDERLEESVKLAQKMGLGIREV
;
A
#
# COMPACT_ATOMS: atom_id res chain seq x y z
N MET A 1 2.63 46.41 36.28
CA MET A 1 2.34 45.08 36.86
C MET A 1 0.90 44.70 36.52
N ALA A 2 0.68 43.81 35.54
CA ALA A 2 -0.67 43.29 35.23
C ALA A 2 -0.69 41.77 35.46
N LYS A 3 -1.57 41.34 36.35
CA LYS A 3 -1.68 40.01 36.96
C LYS A 3 -2.20 39.00 35.90
N GLN A 4 -1.39 37.99 35.56
CA GLN A 4 -1.79 36.89 34.67
C GLN A 4 -2.94 36.07 35.29
N PRO A 5 -3.99 35.67 34.53
CA PRO A 5 -5.11 34.91 35.08
C PRO A 5 -4.74 33.46 35.38
N LYS A 6 -5.25 32.97 36.53
CA LYS A 6 -5.00 31.64 37.11
C LYS A 6 -5.38 30.50 36.15
N ARG A 7 -4.47 29.54 35.97
CA ARG A 7 -4.66 28.31 35.17
C ARG A 7 -5.96 27.60 35.59
N ARG A 8 -6.92 27.51 34.66
CA ARG A 8 -8.14 26.69 34.79
C ARG A 8 -7.74 25.26 35.15
N ALA A 9 -8.10 24.82 36.36
CA ALA A 9 -7.88 23.44 36.79
C ALA A 9 -8.47 22.43 35.79
N LEU A 10 -7.84 21.26 35.68
CA LEU A 10 -8.26 20.12 34.87
C LEU A 10 -9.61 19.57 35.35
N ARG A 11 -10.71 20.27 35.06
CA ARG A 11 -12.03 19.66 35.09
C ARG A 11 -12.07 18.67 33.92
N GLY A 12 -12.23 17.37 34.22
CA GLY A 12 -12.42 16.35 33.20
C GLY A 12 -13.53 16.77 32.25
N LYS A 13 -13.34 16.56 30.94
CA LYS A 13 -14.21 17.05 29.85
C LYS A 13 -15.56 16.30 29.77
N GLY A 14 -16.18 16.03 30.93
CA GLY A 14 -17.37 15.21 31.08
C GLY A 14 -17.14 13.75 30.68
N PRO A 15 -18.19 12.90 30.79
CA PRO A 15 -18.17 11.57 30.22
C PRO A 15 -17.94 11.63 28.70
N THR A 16 -17.23 10.66 28.14
CA THR A 16 -16.96 10.61 26.70
C THR A 16 -18.27 10.61 25.91
N PRO A 17 -18.46 11.53 24.93
CA PRO A 17 -19.69 11.60 24.14
C PRO A 17 -20.01 10.26 23.49
N ARG A 18 -21.31 9.91 23.44
CA ARG A 18 -21.81 8.73 22.73
C ARG A 18 -21.27 8.73 21.29
N ALA A 19 -21.02 7.55 20.74
CA ALA A 19 -20.34 7.38 19.46
C ALA A 19 -20.98 8.15 18.27
N GLU A 20 -22.30 8.43 18.34
CA GLU A 20 -23.02 9.27 17.39
C GLU A 20 -22.65 10.75 17.49
N ASN A 21 -22.37 11.26 18.69
CA ASN A 21 -22.11 12.68 18.99
C ASN A 21 -20.63 13.01 19.13
N ARG A 22 -19.74 12.07 18.79
CA ARG A 22 -18.29 12.26 18.88
C ARG A 22 -17.74 12.83 17.57
N PRO A 23 -17.24 14.09 17.54
CA PRO A 23 -16.65 14.66 16.33
C PRO A 23 -15.54 13.76 15.78
N ASN A 24 -15.49 13.61 14.46
CA ASN A 24 -14.56 12.73 13.73
C ASN A 24 -14.69 11.21 13.99
N HIS A 25 -15.73 10.75 14.69
CA HIS A 25 -16.01 9.33 14.81
C HIS A 25 -16.78 8.79 13.58
N LYS A 26 -16.57 7.52 13.20
CA LYS A 26 -17.23 6.93 12.02
C LYS A 26 -18.76 6.97 12.09
N LYS A 27 -19.33 6.78 13.28
CA LYS A 27 -20.78 6.85 13.49
C LYS A 27 -21.32 8.30 13.40
N TYR A 28 -20.52 9.29 13.79
CA TYR A 28 -20.83 10.72 13.59
C TYR A 28 -20.87 11.07 12.09
N ARG A 29 -19.88 10.64 11.31
CA ARG A 29 -19.82 10.89 9.85
C ARG A 29 -20.78 10.04 9.02
N GLY A 30 -21.15 8.85 9.50
CA GLY A 30 -21.96 7.88 8.77
C GLY A 30 -23.37 8.35 8.41
N GLY A 31 -23.93 9.30 9.17
CA GLY A 31 -25.21 9.95 8.86
C GLY A 31 -25.09 10.98 7.73
N GLU A 32 -24.05 11.81 7.76
CA GLU A 32 -23.79 12.82 6.72
C GLU A 32 -23.36 12.20 5.39
N ASP A 33 -22.53 11.15 5.42
CA ASP A 33 -22.07 10.44 4.22
C ASP A 33 -23.20 9.67 3.50
N LYS A 34 -24.26 9.29 4.22
CA LYS A 34 -25.48 8.71 3.64
C LYS A 34 -26.33 9.81 2.99
N LYS A 35 -26.65 10.89 3.72
CA LYS A 35 -27.38 12.05 3.16
C LYS A 35 -26.70 12.64 1.92
N ARG A 36 -25.37 12.80 1.92
CA ARG A 36 -24.61 13.28 0.77
C ARG A 36 -24.62 12.31 -0.42
N ARG A 37 -24.73 11.00 -0.18
CA ARG A 37 -24.90 10.01 -1.26
C ARG A 37 -26.29 10.08 -1.86
N ASP A 38 -27.32 10.17 -1.04
CA ASP A 38 -28.71 10.22 -1.52
C ASP A 38 -29.00 11.50 -2.34
N VAL A 39 -28.46 12.65 -1.91
CA VAL A 39 -28.54 13.91 -2.68
C VAL A 39 -27.80 13.82 -4.02
N ARG A 40 -26.68 13.07 -4.08
CA ARG A 40 -25.90 12.91 -5.32
C ARG A 40 -26.48 11.86 -6.28
N SER A 41 -27.35 10.99 -5.78
CA SER A 41 -28.06 9.97 -6.55
C SER A 41 -29.37 10.46 -7.18
N GLY A 42 -29.90 11.62 -6.75
CA GLY A 42 -31.07 12.26 -7.35
C GLY A 42 -30.80 12.96 -8.69
N ASP A 43 -29.56 13.35 -8.95
CA ASP A 43 -29.13 14.13 -10.14
C ASP A 43 -28.30 13.29 -11.14
N SER A 44 -28.50 11.96 -11.15
CA SER A 44 -27.70 11.06 -11.99
C SER A 44 -28.55 10.11 -12.84
N ARG A 45 -29.61 10.63 -13.48
CA ARG A 45 -30.34 9.93 -14.56
C ARG A 45 -29.92 10.38 -15.97
N ARG A 46 -28.73 10.97 -16.16
CA ARG A 46 -28.28 11.51 -17.46
C ARG A 46 -26.86 11.15 -17.93
N ASP A 47 -26.15 10.27 -17.24
CA ASP A 47 -24.79 9.88 -17.68
C ASP A 47 -24.54 8.37 -17.51
N GLU A 48 -25.45 7.57 -18.07
CA GLU A 48 -25.22 6.16 -18.34
C GLU A 48 -24.31 6.02 -19.57
N GLY A 49 -23.00 6.07 -19.37
CA GLY A 49 -22.09 5.73 -20.48
C GLY A 49 -20.60 5.75 -20.17
N LYS A 50 -20.12 6.61 -19.26
CA LYS A 50 -18.67 6.84 -19.12
C LYS A 50 -18.09 6.72 -17.71
N ARG A 51 -18.85 6.19 -16.75
CA ARG A 51 -18.39 5.90 -15.37
C ARG A 51 -18.15 4.41 -15.08
N SER A 52 -17.91 3.59 -16.09
CA SER A 52 -17.95 2.13 -15.95
C SER A 52 -16.60 1.42 -15.80
N GLU A 53 -15.45 2.10 -15.78
CA GLU A 53 -14.15 1.40 -15.70
C GLU A 53 -13.26 1.87 -14.54
N PHE A 54 -12.93 3.17 -14.47
CA PHE A 54 -12.04 3.70 -13.42
C PHE A 54 -12.64 3.63 -12.00
N GLY A 55 -13.96 3.80 -11.88
CA GLY A 55 -14.68 3.70 -10.61
C GLY A 55 -14.75 2.27 -10.08
N ARG A 56 -14.98 1.30 -10.97
CA ARG A 56 -15.00 -0.14 -10.63
C ARG A 56 -13.62 -0.60 -10.17
N LYS A 57 -12.56 -0.21 -10.89
CA LYS A 57 -11.15 -0.53 -10.56
C LYS A 57 -10.68 0.03 -9.21
N ARG A 58 -11.25 1.14 -8.74
CA ARG A 58 -10.93 1.74 -7.43
C ARG A 58 -11.62 1.03 -6.27
N VAL A 59 -12.88 0.64 -6.44
CA VAL A 59 -13.64 -0.13 -5.44
C VAL A 59 -13.07 -1.55 -5.31
N GLU A 60 -12.64 -2.13 -6.42
CA GLU A 60 -12.04 -3.46 -6.48
C GLU A 60 -10.64 -3.50 -5.84
N ARG A 61 -9.76 -2.53 -6.14
CA ARG A 61 -8.48 -2.37 -5.42
C ARG A 61 -8.66 -2.25 -3.91
N LYS A 62 -9.64 -1.46 -3.46
CA LYS A 62 -9.92 -1.29 -2.03
C LYS A 62 -10.40 -2.59 -1.36
N ARG A 63 -11.14 -3.44 -2.09
CA ARG A 63 -11.55 -4.78 -1.63
C ARG A 63 -10.39 -5.79 -1.63
N ILE A 64 -9.44 -5.68 -2.56
CA ILE A 64 -8.25 -6.53 -2.61
C ILE A 64 -7.28 -6.18 -1.47
N ASP A 65 -7.01 -4.90 -1.22
CA ASP A 65 -6.16 -4.46 -0.11
C ASP A 65 -6.74 -4.85 1.25
N SER A 66 -8.06 -4.75 1.43
CA SER A 66 -8.73 -5.19 2.66
C SER A 66 -8.81 -6.72 2.82
N LYS A 67 -8.76 -7.51 1.73
CA LYS A 67 -8.59 -8.98 1.78
C LYS A 67 -7.14 -9.42 2.00
N ARG A 68 -6.15 -8.58 1.68
CA ARG A 68 -4.71 -8.88 1.88
C ARG A 68 -4.23 -8.61 3.31
N GLY A 69 -5.01 -7.88 4.12
CA GLY A 69 -4.65 -7.47 5.48
C GLY A 69 -4.76 -8.55 6.58
N ASP A 70 -5.38 -9.70 6.30
CA ASP A 70 -5.69 -10.72 7.33
C ASP A 70 -5.20 -12.14 6.97
N ARG A 71 -4.19 -12.25 6.09
CA ARG A 71 -3.36 -13.47 6.13
C ARG A 71 -2.47 -13.34 7.35
N LYS A 72 -2.94 -13.87 8.49
CA LYS A 72 -2.07 -14.36 9.55
C LYS A 72 -0.87 -14.99 8.87
N ARG A 73 0.28 -14.31 8.90
CA ARG A 73 1.54 -14.94 8.49
C ARG A 73 1.65 -16.10 9.45
N ASP A 74 1.49 -17.31 8.94
CA ASP A 74 1.71 -18.51 9.74
C ASP A 74 3.15 -18.43 10.24
N PHE A 75 3.30 -18.02 11.50
CA PHE A 75 4.58 -17.98 12.21
C PHE A 75 5.14 -19.38 12.46
N ARG A 76 4.49 -20.42 11.91
CA ARG A 76 4.98 -21.79 11.81
C ARG A 76 5.69 -22.02 10.47
N ARG A 77 6.54 -21.08 10.06
CA ARG A 77 7.63 -21.42 9.15
C ARG A 77 8.78 -21.89 10.02
N GLU A 78 9.20 -23.14 9.83
CA GLU A 78 10.54 -23.59 10.27
C GLU A 78 11.56 -22.50 9.93
N PRO A 79 12.62 -22.32 10.73
CA PRO A 79 13.70 -21.39 10.43
C PRO A 79 14.43 -21.87 9.16
N ARG A 80 13.83 -21.57 8.00
CA ARG A 80 14.47 -21.74 6.71
C ARG A 80 15.59 -20.73 6.67
N GLU A 81 16.73 -21.15 6.17
CA GLU A 81 17.83 -20.25 5.86
C GLU A 81 17.29 -19.21 4.86
N HIS A 82 17.11 -17.98 5.35
CA HIS A 82 16.54 -16.89 4.58
C HIS A 82 17.68 -16.17 3.89
N HIS A 83 17.86 -16.41 2.60
CA HIS A 83 18.77 -15.62 1.79
C HIS A 83 18.15 -14.27 1.44
N ASP A 84 18.91 -13.19 1.59
CA ASP A 84 18.52 -11.87 1.10
C ASP A 84 18.43 -11.91 -0.43
N THR A 85 17.19 -11.94 -0.93
CA THR A 85 16.90 -12.14 -2.35
C THR A 85 16.07 -10.98 -2.87
N ILE A 86 16.48 -10.40 -4.00
CA ILE A 86 15.71 -9.39 -4.73
C ILE A 86 15.11 -10.07 -5.96
N ALA A 87 13.79 -9.93 -6.14
CA ALA A 87 13.07 -10.57 -7.24
C ALA A 87 12.33 -9.54 -8.11
N GLY A 88 12.37 -9.77 -9.43
CA GLY A 88 11.69 -8.96 -10.45
C GLY A 88 12.63 -8.05 -11.24
N ARG A 89 12.33 -7.85 -12.53
CA ARG A 89 13.22 -7.17 -13.49
C ARG A 89 13.68 -5.78 -13.04
N ASN A 90 12.74 -4.88 -12.73
CA ASN A 90 13.10 -3.50 -12.33
C ASN A 90 13.85 -3.45 -11.01
N ALA A 91 13.42 -4.22 -10.01
CA ALA A 91 14.06 -4.24 -8.70
C ALA A 91 15.51 -4.73 -8.80
N VAL A 92 15.77 -5.73 -9.65
CA VAL A 92 17.11 -6.25 -9.92
C VAL A 92 17.97 -5.20 -10.62
N VAL A 93 17.46 -4.53 -11.67
CA VAL A 93 18.21 -3.48 -12.37
C VAL A 93 18.60 -2.35 -11.41
N GLU A 94 17.67 -1.86 -10.60
CA GLU A 94 17.93 -0.78 -9.64
C GLU A 94 18.92 -1.21 -8.55
N ALA A 95 18.83 -2.46 -8.08
CA ALA A 95 19.78 -3.03 -7.13
C ALA A 95 21.21 -3.07 -7.70
N LEU A 96 21.35 -3.53 -8.95
CA LEU A 96 22.64 -3.61 -9.64
C LEU A 96 23.21 -2.22 -9.93
N ARG A 97 22.36 -1.25 -10.34
CA ARG A 97 22.76 0.15 -10.53
C ARG A 97 23.23 0.83 -9.25
N ALA A 98 22.56 0.53 -8.12
CA ALA A 98 22.96 1.01 -6.81
C ALA A 98 24.24 0.36 -6.28
N GLY A 99 24.78 -0.65 -6.98
CA GLY A 99 25.99 -1.35 -6.57
C GLY A 99 25.79 -2.21 -5.34
N LEU A 100 24.58 -2.73 -5.12
CA LEU A 100 24.32 -3.62 -3.99
C LEU A 100 25.17 -4.90 -4.12
N PRO A 101 25.88 -5.32 -3.07
CA PRO A 101 26.68 -6.54 -3.12
C PRO A 101 25.76 -7.75 -3.29
N ALA A 102 26.02 -8.54 -4.33
CA ALA A 102 25.26 -9.74 -4.66
C ALA A 102 26.21 -10.92 -4.85
N LYS A 103 25.72 -12.14 -4.63
CA LYS A 103 26.49 -13.37 -4.81
C LYS A 103 26.39 -13.92 -6.24
N GLU A 104 25.16 -13.99 -6.75
CA GLU A 104 24.84 -14.49 -8.09
C GLU A 104 23.56 -13.84 -8.61
N LEU A 105 23.42 -13.76 -9.93
CA LEU A 105 22.18 -13.40 -10.61
C LEU A 105 21.51 -14.70 -11.08
N VAL A 106 20.31 -14.96 -10.56
CA VAL A 106 19.52 -16.14 -10.93
C VAL A 106 18.46 -15.75 -11.96
N VAL A 107 18.47 -16.40 -13.13
CA VAL A 107 17.56 -16.13 -14.24
C VAL A 107 16.74 -17.39 -14.51
N ALA A 108 15.43 -17.26 -14.62
CA ALA A 108 14.58 -18.41 -14.92
C ALA A 108 14.66 -18.80 -16.41
N ILE A 109 14.59 -20.10 -16.69
CA ILE A 109 14.56 -20.62 -18.06
C ILE A 109 13.30 -20.16 -18.78
N GLY A 110 13.45 -19.68 -20.03
CA GLY A 110 12.32 -19.23 -20.86
C GLY A 110 11.78 -17.84 -20.51
N VAL A 111 12.51 -17.05 -19.74
CA VAL A 111 12.17 -15.63 -19.51
C VAL A 111 12.41 -14.83 -20.80
N ASP A 112 11.42 -14.03 -21.18
CA ASP A 112 11.55 -13.10 -22.31
C ASP A 112 12.70 -12.13 -22.10
N ILE A 113 13.52 -11.99 -23.13
CA ILE A 113 14.63 -11.04 -23.18
C ILE A 113 14.05 -9.67 -23.52
N ASP A 114 14.10 -8.77 -22.54
CA ASP A 114 13.76 -7.37 -22.69
C ASP A 114 14.96 -6.47 -22.37
N GLU A 115 14.82 -5.18 -22.64
CA GLU A 115 15.87 -4.17 -22.38
C GLU A 115 16.36 -4.21 -20.92
N ARG A 116 15.47 -4.55 -19.97
CA ARG A 116 15.79 -4.62 -18.54
C ARG A 116 16.59 -5.87 -18.20
N LEU A 117 16.24 -7.01 -18.77
CA LEU A 117 16.98 -8.26 -18.58
C LEU A 117 18.38 -8.14 -19.17
N GLU A 118 18.50 -7.57 -20.37
CA GLU A 118 19.80 -7.31 -21.00
C GLU A 118 20.67 -6.38 -20.15
N GLU A 119 20.11 -5.29 -19.64
CA GLU A 119 20.82 -4.37 -18.75
C GLU A 119 21.27 -5.09 -17.47
N SER A 120 20.40 -5.91 -16.87
CA SER A 120 20.71 -6.70 -15.67
C SER A 120 21.90 -7.62 -15.90
N VAL A 121 21.92 -8.34 -17.02
CA VAL A 121 22.99 -9.27 -17.39
C VAL A 121 24.31 -8.51 -17.62
N LYS A 122 24.28 -7.38 -18.35
CA LYS A 122 25.47 -6.55 -18.58
C LYS A 122 26.06 -6.01 -17.28
N LEU A 123 25.22 -5.51 -16.37
CA LEU A 123 25.66 -5.02 -15.07
C LEU A 123 26.23 -6.15 -14.20
N ALA A 124 25.58 -7.31 -14.19
CA ALA A 124 26.06 -8.48 -13.45
C ALA A 124 27.45 -8.94 -13.94
N GLN A 125 27.68 -8.99 -15.25
CA GLN A 125 28.99 -9.30 -15.83
C GLN A 125 30.05 -8.27 -15.44
N LYS A 126 29.72 -6.98 -15.47
CA LYS A 126 30.63 -5.90 -15.05
C LYS A 126 31.04 -6.02 -13.59
N MET A 127 30.13 -6.50 -12.74
CA MET A 127 30.38 -6.71 -11.30
C MET A 127 31.01 -8.08 -11.01
N GLY A 128 31.23 -8.93 -12.02
CA GLY A 128 31.80 -10.27 -11.86
C GLY A 128 30.87 -11.26 -11.17
N LEU A 129 29.55 -11.05 -11.24
CA LEU A 129 28.56 -11.94 -10.65
C LEU A 129 28.39 -13.20 -11.52
N GLY A 130 28.34 -14.37 -10.88
CA GLY A 130 27.93 -15.60 -11.55
C GLY A 130 26.47 -15.52 -12.00
N ILE A 131 26.19 -15.90 -13.24
CA ILE A 131 24.81 -15.96 -13.78
C ILE A 131 24.38 -17.42 -13.80
N ARG A 132 23.29 -17.74 -13.10
CA ARG A 132 22.75 -19.09 -12.96
C ARG A 132 21.35 -19.18 -13.54
N GLU A 133 21.15 -20.15 -14.41
CA GLU A 133 19.83 -20.46 -14.97
C GLU A 133 19.10 -21.50 -14.10
N VAL A 134 17.80 -21.30 -13.85
CA VAL A 134 16.94 -22.19 -13.03
C VAL A 134 15.55 -22.43 -13.60
#